data_AF-A0A9X1PYG2-F1
#
_entry.id   AF-A0A9X1PYG2-F1
#
_cell.length_a   1.000
_cell.length_b   1.000
_cell.length_c   1.000
_cell.angle_alpha   90.00
_cell.angle_beta   90.00
_cell.angle_gamma   90.00
#
_symmetry.space_group_name_H-M   'P 1'
#
loop_
_entity.id
_entity.type
_entity.pdbx_description
1 polymer ?
#
loop_
_entity_poly.entity_id
_entity_poly.type
_entity_poly.pdbx_seq_one_letter_code
_entity_poly.pdbx_strand_id
1 'polypeptide(L)'
;MADEEHNKPAARSFLSCATEVARLMDLGNAADVPEARRARHLAHAVRKPLLERAHLPEEFFAPLLAAAVYDPDPSFCLWFVEPAVYAFGRRRVMTRLLDYLRTGTEAEQAGAERAWYCAHVPLRADRSPAYAPRGSRDPAMDESQDVMAEWRETVRRSAR
;
A
#
# COMPACT_ATOMS: atom_id res chain seq x y z
N MET A 1 -32.41 -17.67 -24.13
CA MET A 1 -31.80 -16.34 -24.34
C MET A 1 -31.01 -16.07 -23.08
N ALA A 2 -29.70 -15.94 -23.23
CA ALA A 2 -28.72 -16.02 -22.16
C ALA A 2 -28.85 -14.85 -21.17
N ASP A 3 -28.83 -15.18 -19.87
CA ASP A 3 -28.55 -14.26 -18.78
C ASP A 3 -27.12 -13.71 -18.96
N GLU A 4 -26.99 -12.50 -19.50
CA GLU A 4 -25.81 -11.67 -19.30
C GLU A 4 -25.88 -11.07 -17.89
N GLU A 5 -25.65 -11.93 -16.88
CA GLU A 5 -25.38 -11.49 -15.53
C GLU A 5 -24.04 -10.75 -15.55
N HIS A 6 -24.14 -9.43 -15.52
CA HIS A 6 -23.08 -8.45 -15.43
C HIS A 6 -21.93 -8.96 -14.54
N ASN A 7 -20.83 -9.41 -15.16
CA ASN A 7 -19.58 -9.70 -14.47
C ASN A 7 -18.96 -8.37 -14.02
N LYS A 8 -19.56 -7.75 -12.99
CA LYS A 8 -18.88 -6.71 -12.22
C LYS A 8 -17.68 -7.37 -11.56
N PRO A 9 -16.45 -6.88 -11.77
CA PRO A 9 -15.31 -7.41 -11.04
C PRO A 9 -15.62 -7.35 -9.55
N ALA A 10 -15.48 -8.49 -8.87
CA ALA A 10 -15.73 -8.57 -7.44
C ALA A 10 -14.95 -7.45 -6.72
N ALA A 11 -15.62 -6.73 -5.83
CA ALA A 11 -15.00 -5.64 -5.08
C ALA A 11 -13.74 -6.17 -4.37
N ARG A 12 -12.60 -5.47 -4.54
CA ARG A 12 -11.36 -5.83 -3.86
C ARG A 12 -11.58 -5.86 -2.35
N SER A 13 -11.03 -6.88 -1.71
CA SER A 13 -11.01 -7.05 -0.25
C SER A 13 -9.57 -7.04 0.27
N PHE A 14 -9.40 -6.80 1.58
CA PHE A 14 -8.09 -6.89 2.21
C PHE A 14 -7.41 -8.24 1.96
N LEU A 15 -8.17 -9.33 2.10
CA LEU A 15 -7.66 -10.68 1.85
C LEU A 15 -7.16 -10.86 0.42
N SER A 16 -7.92 -10.39 -0.57
CA SER A 16 -7.51 -10.47 -1.97
C SER A 16 -6.20 -9.71 -2.24
N CYS A 17 -6.07 -8.50 -1.66
CA CYS A 17 -4.87 -7.67 -1.84
C CYS A 17 -3.65 -8.27 -1.12
N ALA A 18 -3.81 -8.76 0.11
CA ALA A 18 -2.73 -9.42 0.85
C ALA A 18 -2.26 -10.70 0.16
N THR A 19 -3.18 -11.45 -0.45
CA THR A 19 -2.86 -12.66 -1.25
C THR A 19 -2.08 -12.32 -2.52
N GLU A 20 -2.41 -11.21 -3.18
CA GLU A 20 -1.68 -10.75 -4.37
C GLU A 20 -0.22 -10.42 -4.03
N VAL A 21 0.01 -9.69 -2.93
CA VAL A 21 1.37 -9.39 -2.43
C VAL A 21 2.11 -10.68 -2.04
N ALA A 22 1.45 -11.59 -1.33
CA ALA A 22 2.03 -12.88 -0.95
C ALA A 22 2.44 -13.72 -2.17
N ARG A 23 1.60 -13.76 -3.21
CA ARG A 23 1.91 -14.44 -4.47
C ARG A 23 3.14 -13.87 -5.16
N LEU A 24 3.27 -12.53 -5.22
CA LEU A 24 4.46 -11.89 -5.79
C LEU A 24 5.73 -12.19 -4.98
N MET A 25 5.58 -12.44 -3.68
CA MET A 25 6.66 -12.88 -2.80
C MET A 25 6.94 -14.39 -2.86
N ASP A 26 6.21 -15.15 -3.70
CA ASP A 26 6.24 -16.62 -3.74
C ASP A 26 5.93 -17.26 -2.37
N LEU A 27 5.05 -16.60 -1.61
CA LEU A 27 4.49 -17.14 -0.37
C LEU A 27 3.15 -17.80 -0.69
N GLY A 28 2.95 -19.00 -0.14
CA GLY A 28 1.71 -19.76 -0.32
C GLY A 28 0.46 -18.97 0.11
N ASN A 29 -0.71 -19.46 -0.30
CA ASN A 29 -2.00 -18.79 -0.07
C ASN A 29 -2.54 -18.90 1.38
N ALA A 30 -1.79 -19.50 2.30
CA ALA A 30 -2.20 -19.78 3.67
C ALA A 30 -3.58 -20.47 3.76
N ALA A 31 -3.83 -21.46 2.88
CA ALA A 31 -5.10 -22.18 2.81
C ALA A 31 -5.44 -22.94 4.11
N ASP A 32 -4.43 -23.36 4.87
CA ASP A 32 -4.53 -24.01 6.17
C ASP A 32 -4.91 -23.05 7.31
N VAL A 33 -4.79 -21.74 7.10
CA VAL A 33 -5.19 -20.72 8.07
C VAL A 33 -6.69 -20.44 7.96
N PRO A 34 -7.41 -20.32 9.09
CA PRO A 34 -8.82 -19.90 9.10
C PRO A 34 -9.01 -18.58 8.35
N GLU A 35 -10.05 -18.50 7.51
CA GLU A 35 -10.30 -17.37 6.60
C GLU A 35 -10.28 -16.01 7.32
N ALA A 36 -10.92 -15.94 8.49
CA ALA A 36 -10.97 -14.74 9.33
C ALA A 36 -9.59 -14.21 9.77
N ARG A 37 -8.55 -15.05 9.75
CA ARG A 37 -7.17 -14.68 10.12
C ARG A 37 -6.21 -14.66 8.93
N ARG A 38 -6.61 -15.21 7.78
CA ARG A 38 -5.74 -15.45 6.63
C ARG A 38 -5.10 -14.16 6.12
N ALA A 39 -5.87 -13.08 5.98
CA ALA A 39 -5.35 -11.80 5.49
C ALA A 39 -4.25 -11.24 6.39
N ARG A 40 -4.46 -11.24 7.71
CA ARG A 40 -3.46 -10.77 8.69
C ARG A 40 -2.24 -11.70 8.76
N HIS A 41 -2.44 -13.00 8.62
CA HIS A 41 -1.35 -13.98 8.55
C HIS A 41 -0.44 -13.70 7.34
N LEU A 42 -1.02 -13.52 6.15
CA LEU A 42 -0.27 -13.17 4.95
C LEU A 42 0.43 -11.82 5.09
N ALA A 43 -0.26 -10.80 5.61
CA ALA A 43 0.30 -9.47 5.87
C ALA A 43 1.54 -9.54 6.78
N HIS A 44 1.47 -10.35 7.84
CA HIS A 44 2.61 -10.56 8.73
C HIS A 44 3.77 -11.29 8.02
N ALA A 45 3.45 -12.31 7.22
CA ALA A 45 4.45 -13.12 6.52
C ALA A 45 5.24 -12.32 5.46
N VAL A 46 4.58 -11.42 4.72
CA VAL A 46 5.25 -10.62 3.67
C VAL A 46 6.10 -9.47 4.22
N ARG A 47 5.78 -8.96 5.42
CA ARG A 47 6.34 -7.70 5.93
C ARG A 47 7.87 -7.69 5.98
N LYS A 48 8.47 -8.67 6.66
CA LYS A 48 9.93 -8.73 6.83
C LYS A 48 10.65 -8.95 5.48
N PRO A 49 10.26 -9.93 4.64
CA PRO A 49 10.84 -10.11 3.31
C PRO A 49 10.79 -8.87 2.41
N LEU A 50 9.71 -8.08 2.48
CA LEU A 50 9.60 -6.84 1.70
C LEU A 50 10.61 -5.78 2.15
N LEU A 51 10.84 -5.62 3.45
CA LEU A 51 11.77 -4.63 4.01
C LEU A 51 13.25 -5.00 3.80
N GLU A 52 13.55 -6.29 3.70
CA GLU A 52 14.91 -6.79 3.45
C GLU A 52 15.38 -6.54 2.00
N ARG A 53 14.48 -6.11 1.10
CA ARG A 53 14.79 -5.79 -0.30
C ARG A 53 15.05 -4.29 -0.46
N ALA A 54 16.20 -3.95 -1.07
CA ALA A 54 16.52 -2.56 -1.40
C ALA A 54 15.62 -2.01 -2.52
N HIS A 55 15.26 -2.88 -3.47
CA HIS A 55 14.41 -2.58 -4.60
C HIS A 55 13.35 -3.68 -4.73
N LEU A 56 12.14 -3.27 -5.09
CA LEU A 56 11.07 -4.17 -5.47
C LEU A 56 10.78 -4.00 -6.96
N PRO A 57 10.46 -5.09 -7.68
CA PRO A 57 9.93 -5.01 -9.04
C PRO A 57 8.67 -4.13 -9.09
N GLU A 58 8.43 -3.47 -10.24
CA GLU A 58 7.34 -2.52 -10.41
C GLU A 58 5.96 -3.13 -10.16
N GLU A 59 5.77 -4.42 -10.45
CA GLU A 59 4.53 -5.15 -10.20
C GLU A 59 4.11 -5.20 -8.72
N PHE A 60 5.00 -4.89 -7.77
CA PHE A 60 4.66 -4.80 -6.35
C PHE A 60 3.97 -3.49 -5.98
N PHE A 61 4.14 -2.41 -6.76
CA PHE A 61 3.68 -1.08 -6.32
C PHE A 61 2.17 -1.03 -6.12
N ALA A 62 1.40 -1.43 -7.12
CA ALA A 62 -0.07 -1.39 -7.05
C ALA A 62 -0.64 -2.35 -5.99
N PRO A 63 -0.21 -3.63 -5.89
CA PRO A 63 -0.67 -4.55 -4.85
C PRO A 63 -0.36 -4.10 -3.42
N LEU A 64 0.82 -3.51 -3.17
CA LEU A 64 1.17 -2.97 -1.84
C LEU A 64 0.24 -1.82 -1.44
N LEU A 65 0.01 -0.88 -2.36
CA LEU A 65 -0.88 0.25 -2.12
C LEU A 65 -2.33 -0.20 -1.94
N ALA A 66 -2.80 -1.16 -2.74
CA ALA A 66 -4.13 -1.74 -2.56
C ALA A 66 -4.25 -2.44 -1.19
N ALA A 67 -3.27 -3.25 -0.80
CA ALA A 67 -3.28 -3.92 0.51
C ALA A 67 -3.30 -2.92 1.67
N ALA A 68 -2.56 -1.81 1.57
CA ALA A 68 -2.60 -0.72 2.55
C ALA A 68 -3.98 -0.04 2.65
N VAL A 69 -4.58 0.30 1.51
CA VAL A 69 -5.87 1.01 1.43
C VAL A 69 -7.01 0.13 1.93
N TYR A 70 -7.02 -1.14 1.56
CA TYR A 70 -8.08 -2.07 1.95
C TYR A 70 -7.88 -2.68 3.35
N ASP A 71 -6.74 -2.46 4.05
CA ASP A 71 -6.56 -2.92 5.43
C ASP A 71 -7.59 -2.23 6.35
N PRO A 72 -8.47 -2.99 7.03
CA PRO A 72 -9.45 -2.40 7.93
C PRO A 72 -8.83 -1.85 9.22
N ASP A 73 -7.59 -2.20 9.55
CA ASP A 73 -6.93 -1.78 10.78
C ASP A 73 -5.90 -0.65 10.53
N PRO A 74 -6.13 0.56 11.07
CA PRO A 74 -5.22 1.70 10.90
C PRO A 74 -3.81 1.44 11.45
N SER A 75 -3.66 0.52 12.41
CA SER A 75 -2.37 0.21 13.03
C SER A 75 -1.46 -0.61 12.13
N PHE A 76 -2.04 -1.29 11.13
CA PHE A 76 -1.32 -2.26 10.31
C PHE A 76 -1.23 -1.89 8.83
N CYS A 77 -1.87 -0.80 8.36
CA CYS A 77 -1.59 -0.26 7.03
C CYS A 77 -0.09 -0.05 6.77
N LEU A 78 0.64 0.26 7.85
CA LEU A 78 2.07 0.50 7.81
C LEU A 78 2.85 -0.69 7.26
N TRP A 79 2.39 -1.93 7.46
CA TRP A 79 3.10 -3.13 7.00
C TRP A 79 3.23 -3.21 5.48
N PHE A 80 2.41 -2.46 4.74
CA PHE A 80 2.47 -2.35 3.28
C PHE A 80 2.96 -0.97 2.82
N VAL A 81 2.58 0.10 3.54
CA VAL A 81 3.03 1.46 3.21
C VAL A 81 4.53 1.62 3.44
N GLU A 82 5.06 1.12 4.56
CA GLU A 82 6.48 1.20 4.89
C GLU A 82 7.36 0.61 3.76
N PRO A 83 7.20 -0.67 3.37
CA PRO A 83 8.00 -1.22 2.27
C PRO A 83 7.75 -0.50 0.93
N ALA A 84 6.54 0.00 0.67
CA ALA A 84 6.27 0.75 -0.55
C ALA A 84 7.04 2.08 -0.59
N VAL A 85 7.11 2.82 0.54
CA VAL A 85 7.89 4.06 0.61
C VAL A 85 9.38 3.76 0.45
N TYR A 86 9.89 2.72 1.11
CA TYR A 86 11.29 2.30 0.98
C TYR A 86 11.65 1.97 -0.47
N ALA A 87 10.83 1.15 -1.14
CA ALA A 87 11.14 0.69 -2.49
C ALA A 87 10.86 1.74 -3.59
N PHE A 88 9.77 2.50 -3.49
CA PHE A 88 9.23 3.28 -4.62
C PHE A 88 9.24 4.80 -4.47
N GLY A 89 9.56 5.35 -3.30
CA GLY A 89 9.51 6.80 -3.10
C GLY A 89 8.31 7.23 -2.28
N ARG A 90 8.54 8.06 -1.27
CA ARG A 90 7.45 8.72 -0.54
C ARG A 90 6.57 9.53 -1.48
N ARG A 91 7.19 10.26 -2.42
CA ARG A 91 6.48 11.07 -3.41
C ARG A 91 5.46 10.23 -4.17
N ARG A 92 5.91 9.13 -4.76
CA ARG A 92 5.07 8.25 -5.58
C ARG A 92 3.95 7.59 -4.76
N VAL A 93 4.25 7.10 -3.56
CA VAL A 93 3.25 6.53 -2.65
C VAL A 93 2.18 7.57 -2.31
N MET A 94 2.58 8.78 -1.91
CA MET A 94 1.64 9.86 -1.60
C MET A 94 0.81 10.26 -2.83
N THR A 95 1.40 10.39 -4.01
CA THR A 95 0.65 10.68 -5.24
C THR A 95 -0.43 9.63 -5.48
N ARG A 96 -0.10 8.35 -5.33
CA ARG A 96 -1.08 7.28 -5.54
C ARG A 96 -2.21 7.29 -4.49
N LEU A 97 -1.89 7.62 -3.24
CA LEU A 97 -2.91 7.77 -2.19
C LEU A 97 -3.81 8.98 -2.47
N LEU A 98 -3.26 10.08 -2.97
CA LEU A 98 -4.03 11.23 -3.42
C LEU A 98 -4.99 10.88 -4.57
N ASP A 99 -4.58 10.01 -5.50
CA ASP A 99 -5.48 9.53 -6.56
C ASP A 99 -6.66 8.73 -5.99
N TYR A 100 -6.41 7.84 -5.02
CA TYR A 100 -7.48 7.12 -4.31
C TYR A 100 -8.42 8.09 -3.58
N LEU A 101 -7.88 9.14 -2.95
CA LEU A 101 -8.71 10.16 -2.30
C LEU A 101 -9.60 10.91 -3.30
N ARG A 102 -9.12 11.19 -4.51
CA ARG A 102 -9.84 11.95 -5.54
C ARG A 102 -10.87 11.14 -6.31
N THR A 103 -10.56 9.87 -6.59
CA THR A 103 -11.27 9.07 -7.60
C THR A 103 -11.76 7.72 -7.09
N GLY A 104 -11.32 7.31 -5.91
CA GLY A 104 -11.70 6.02 -5.33
C GLY A 104 -13.15 6.01 -4.84
N THR A 105 -13.63 4.80 -4.59
CA THR A 105 -14.87 4.54 -3.82
C THR A 105 -14.75 5.06 -2.39
N GLU A 106 -15.86 5.23 -1.66
CA GLU A 106 -15.84 5.66 -0.25
C GLU A 106 -14.91 4.80 0.63
N ALA A 107 -14.89 3.48 0.38
CA ALA A 107 -14.00 2.56 1.08
C ALA A 107 -12.51 2.82 0.75
N GLU A 108 -12.18 3.08 -0.52
CA GLU A 108 -10.82 3.41 -0.94
C GLU A 108 -10.39 4.79 -0.42
N GLN A 109 -11.27 5.77 -0.42
CA GLN A 109 -11.00 7.11 0.13
C GLN A 109 -10.69 7.01 1.63
N ALA A 110 -11.55 6.35 2.42
CA ALA A 110 -11.33 6.14 3.85
C ALA A 110 -10.04 5.34 4.11
N GLY A 111 -9.75 4.35 3.26
CA GLY A 111 -8.50 3.59 3.28
C GLY A 111 -7.26 4.44 2.99
N ALA A 112 -7.33 5.29 1.98
CA ALA A 112 -6.27 6.19 1.59
C ALA A 112 -5.94 7.20 2.68
N GLU A 113 -6.94 7.72 3.40
CA GLU A 113 -6.72 8.61 4.55
C GLU A 113 -5.93 7.93 5.67
N ARG A 114 -6.27 6.67 6.02
CA ARG A 114 -5.50 5.89 7.01
C ARG A 114 -4.07 5.66 6.51
N ALA A 115 -3.91 5.21 5.27
CA ALA A 115 -2.61 4.95 4.67
C ALA A 115 -1.76 6.21 4.50
N TRP A 116 -2.37 7.38 4.32
CA TRP A 116 -1.67 8.66 4.21
C TRP A 116 -0.89 8.98 5.49
N TYR A 117 -1.47 8.73 6.66
CA TYR A 117 -0.75 8.87 7.93
C TYR A 117 0.44 7.91 8.01
N CYS A 118 0.23 6.64 7.62
CA CYS A 118 1.29 5.63 7.49
C CYS A 118 2.41 6.07 6.51
N ALA A 119 2.13 6.92 5.52
CA ALA A 119 3.10 7.38 4.53
C ALA A 119 4.05 8.47 5.02
N HIS A 120 3.90 8.97 6.26
CA HIS A 120 4.84 9.94 6.87
C HIS A 120 5.95 9.28 7.70
N VAL A 121 6.07 7.95 7.67
CA VAL A 121 7.05 7.28 8.53
C VAL A 121 8.49 7.75 8.29
N PRO A 122 9.29 7.92 9.36
CA PRO A 122 10.71 8.24 9.24
C PRO A 122 11.45 7.15 8.48
N LEU A 123 12.25 7.55 7.50
CA LEU A 123 13.09 6.63 6.74
C LEU A 123 14.39 6.43 7.52
N ARG A 124 14.77 5.17 7.72
CA ARG A 124 15.91 4.82 8.56
C ARG A 124 16.82 3.82 7.87
N ALA A 125 18.12 4.04 8.03
CA ALA A 125 19.17 3.22 7.44
C ALA A 125 19.17 1.76 7.94
N ASP A 126 18.68 1.51 9.15
CA ASP A 126 18.60 0.19 9.77
C ASP A 126 17.37 -0.63 9.33
N ARG A 127 16.43 0.00 8.62
CA ARG A 127 15.15 -0.61 8.23
C ARG A 127 15.11 -1.13 6.81
N SER A 128 15.93 -0.57 5.91
CA SER A 128 16.03 -1.02 4.53
C SER A 128 17.43 -0.77 3.97
N PRO A 129 17.99 -1.72 3.19
CA PRO A 129 19.28 -1.52 2.54
C PRO A 129 19.33 -0.32 1.60
N ALA A 130 18.19 0.14 1.07
CA ALA A 130 18.12 1.33 0.20
C ALA A 130 18.62 2.62 0.88
N TYR A 131 18.51 2.70 2.21
CA TYR A 131 18.89 3.87 3.02
C TYR A 131 20.16 3.64 3.84
N ALA A 132 20.80 2.48 3.71
CA ALA A 132 22.08 2.22 4.35
C ALA A 132 23.15 3.21 3.82
N PRO A 133 24.27 3.44 4.53
CA PRO A 133 25.33 4.35 4.07
C PRO A 133 25.92 4.05 2.68
N ARG A 134 25.72 2.83 2.16
CA ARG A 134 26.10 2.41 0.79
C ARG A 134 24.91 2.30 -0.17
N GLY A 135 23.72 2.71 0.25
CA GLY A 135 22.52 2.73 -0.57
C GLY A 135 22.56 3.83 -1.62
N SER A 136 21.85 3.63 -2.72
CA SER A 136 21.81 4.54 -3.88
C SER A 136 20.48 5.29 -4.00
N ARG A 137 19.82 5.60 -2.89
CA ARG A 137 18.52 6.27 -2.89
C ARG A 137 18.66 7.71 -3.37
N ASP A 138 17.96 8.03 -4.46
CA ASP A 138 17.79 9.40 -4.95
C ASP A 138 16.84 10.18 -4.01
N PRO A 139 17.29 11.29 -3.38
CA PRO A 139 16.44 12.12 -2.53
C PRO A 139 15.16 12.65 -3.21
N ALA A 140 15.19 12.87 -4.54
CA ALA A 140 14.04 13.39 -5.28
C ALA A 140 12.82 12.44 -5.22
N MET A 141 13.06 11.15 -4.97
CA MET A 141 11.98 10.16 -4.77
C MET A 141 11.15 10.43 -3.52
N ASP A 142 11.68 11.16 -2.55
CA ASP A 142 11.05 11.41 -1.25
C ASP A 142 10.60 12.88 -1.07
N GLU A 143 10.89 13.75 -2.05
CA GLU A 143 10.38 15.13 -2.11
C GLU A 143 8.87 15.16 -2.42
N SER A 144 8.06 15.47 -1.40
CA SER A 144 6.60 15.35 -1.47
C SER A 144 5.82 16.61 -1.06
N GLN A 145 6.47 17.77 -0.95
CA GLN A 145 5.85 18.99 -0.40
C GLN A 145 4.65 19.49 -1.21
N ASP A 146 4.76 19.46 -2.53
CA ASP A 146 3.69 19.74 -3.49
C ASP A 146 2.53 18.74 -3.35
N VAL A 147 2.80 17.43 -3.29
CA VAL A 147 1.76 16.41 -3.11
C VAL A 147 1.02 16.59 -1.79
N MET A 148 1.73 16.98 -0.71
CA MET A 148 1.09 17.31 0.57
C MET A 148 0.22 18.57 0.49
N ALA A 149 0.62 19.58 -0.29
CA ALA A 149 -0.19 20.76 -0.51
C ALA A 149 -1.48 20.40 -1.26
N GLU A 150 -1.39 19.57 -2.31
CA GLU A 150 -2.54 19.09 -3.06
C GLU A 150 -3.49 18.23 -2.23
N TRP A 151 -2.97 17.36 -1.37
CA TRP A 151 -3.78 16.57 -0.44
C TRP A 151 -4.61 17.47 0.48
N ARG A 152 -3.96 18.46 1.11
CA ARG A 152 -4.63 19.42 2.01
C ARG A 152 -5.73 20.20 1.30
N GLU A 153 -5.49 20.61 0.06
CA GLU A 153 -6.51 21.29 -0.74
C GLU A 153 -7.69 20.36 -1.09
N THR A 154 -7.39 19.10 -1.44
CA THR A 154 -8.42 18.11 -1.78
C THR A 154 -9.34 17.83 -0.59
N VAL A 155 -8.77 17.55 0.59
CA VAL A 155 -9.55 17.33 1.83
C VAL A 155 -10.41 18.55 2.17
N ARG A 156 -9.87 19.77 2.00
CA ARG A 156 -10.62 21.02 2.27
C ARG A 156 -11.82 21.20 1.34
N ARG A 157 -11.72 20.76 0.08
CA ARG A 157 -12.82 20.84 -0.90
C ARG A 157 -13.92 19.84 -0.59
N SER A 158 -13.56 18.63 -0.17
CA SER A 158 -14.54 17.57 0.16
C SER A 158 -15.32 17.83 1.46
N ALA A 159 -14.84 18.75 2.30
CA ALA A 159 -15.50 19.14 3.56
C ALA A 159 -16.48 20.32 3.43
N ARG A 160 -16.74 20.80 2.21
CA ARG A 160 -17.70 21.88 1.91
C ARG A 160 -18.98 21.30 1.32
#